data_AF-A0A350J2U8-F1
#
_entry.id   AF-A0A350J2U8-F1
#
_cell.length_a   1.000
_cell.length_b   1.000
_cell.length_c   1.000
_cell.angle_alpha   90.00
_cell.angle_beta   90.00
_cell.angle_gamma   90.00
#
_symmetry.space_group_name_H-M   'P 1'
#
loop_
_entity.id
_entity.type
_entity.pdbx_description
1 polymer ?
#
loop_
_entity_poly.entity_id
_entity_poly.type
_entity_poly.pdbx_seq_one_letter_code
_entity_poly.pdbx_strand_id
1 'polypeptide(L)'
;MFIDERTRTLQKHLLDVLYEQTNSNGGTAHSEEVIRFRNNPYGAEFSNFFYCRELKLKSWYPQLMQPTRDQKFDLWQALQLRCSYADVDEPQIWGAATDIYSLVSHLRMSERDSI
;
A
#
# COMPACT_ATOMS: atom_id res chain seq x y z
N MET A 1 12.22 -5.61 16.97
CA MET A 1 11.96 -5.94 15.55
C MET A 1 12.47 -4.79 14.71
N PHE A 2 13.50 -4.99 13.89
CA PHE A 2 13.98 -3.96 12.96
C PHE A 2 13.14 -4.05 11.69
N ILE A 3 12.52 -2.95 11.28
CA ILE A 3 11.86 -2.85 9.98
C ILE A 3 12.89 -2.25 9.03
N ASP A 4 13.24 -2.98 7.99
CA ASP A 4 14.18 -2.48 7.00
C ASP A 4 13.64 -1.24 6.25
N GLU A 5 14.56 -0.41 5.80
CA GLU A 5 14.29 0.84 5.10
C GLU A 5 13.38 0.61 3.87
N ARG A 6 13.67 -0.47 3.12
CA ARG A 6 12.96 -0.83 1.89
C ARG A 6 11.48 -1.09 2.14
N THR A 7 11.15 -1.83 3.20
CA THR A 7 9.76 -2.11 3.57
C THR A 7 8.98 -0.84 3.90
N ARG A 8 9.61 0.12 4.58
CA ARG A 8 8.99 1.44 4.86
C ARG A 8 8.75 2.22 3.58
N THR A 9 9.71 2.23 2.65
CA THR A 9 9.58 2.89 1.34
C THR A 9 8.44 2.30 0.52
N LEU A 10 8.36 0.97 0.41
CA LEU A 10 7.30 0.30 -0.35
C LEU A 10 5.92 0.59 0.22
N GLN A 11 5.79 0.55 1.55
CA GLN A 11 4.54 0.90 2.21
C GLN A 11 4.15 2.36 1.95
N LYS A 12 5.11 3.30 1.98
CA LYS A 12 4.85 4.70 1.61
C LYS A 12 4.34 4.80 0.17
N HIS A 13 5.00 4.15 -0.79
CA HIS A 13 4.59 4.21 -2.20
C HIS A 13 3.18 3.68 -2.40
N LEU A 14 2.83 2.55 -1.79
CA LEU A 14 1.48 2.01 -1.81
C LEU A 14 0.45 3.00 -1.26
N LEU A 15 0.73 3.58 -0.09
CA LEU A 15 -0.18 4.54 0.54
C LEU A 15 -0.31 5.85 -0.25
N ASP A 16 0.75 6.29 -0.92
CA ASP A 16 0.69 7.47 -1.79
C ASP A 16 -0.14 7.23 -3.05
N VAL A 17 0.04 6.08 -3.72
CA VAL A 17 -0.78 5.76 -4.91
C VAL A 17 -2.26 5.64 -4.53
N LEU A 18 -2.56 4.99 -3.40
CA LEU A 18 -3.92 4.93 -2.88
C LEU A 18 -4.49 6.32 -2.62
N TYR A 19 -3.72 7.24 -2.04
CA TYR A 19 -4.15 8.61 -1.85
C TYR A 19 -4.36 9.36 -3.17
N GLU A 20 -3.45 9.22 -4.13
CA GLU A 20 -3.57 9.89 -5.44
C GLU A 20 -4.81 9.44 -6.21
N GLN A 21 -5.20 8.17 -6.11
CA GLN A 21 -6.36 7.62 -6.80
C GLN A 21 -7.69 7.88 -6.09
N THR A 22 -7.68 7.96 -4.75
CA THR A 22 -8.92 8.00 -3.95
C THR A 22 -9.13 9.33 -3.21
N ASN A 23 -8.11 10.19 -3.19
CA ASN A 23 -8.00 11.38 -2.36
C ASN A 23 -8.32 11.10 -0.87
N SER A 24 -8.02 9.90 -0.40
CA SER A 24 -8.33 9.40 0.94
C SER A 24 -7.09 8.84 1.64
N ASN A 25 -6.98 9.05 2.94
CA ASN A 25 -5.95 8.46 3.80
C ASN A 25 -6.49 7.24 4.56
N GLY A 26 -7.23 6.38 3.86
CA GLY A 26 -7.87 5.22 4.46
C GLY A 26 -9.12 5.55 5.26
N GLY A 27 -9.80 6.67 4.96
CA GLY A 27 -10.98 7.13 5.68
C GLY A 27 -10.67 8.01 6.89
N THR A 28 -11.70 8.62 7.49
CA THR A 28 -11.54 9.62 8.57
C THR A 28 -10.88 9.04 9.81
N ALA A 29 -11.26 7.83 10.23
CA ALA A 29 -10.77 7.17 11.43
C ALA A 29 -9.28 6.80 11.39
N HIS A 30 -8.68 6.70 10.20
CA HIS A 30 -7.32 6.18 9.99
C HIS A 30 -6.35 7.27 9.49
N SER A 31 -6.88 8.47 9.24
CA SER A 31 -6.20 9.48 8.44
C SER A 31 -4.93 10.03 9.09
N GLU A 32 -4.88 10.19 10.41
CA GLU A 32 -3.71 10.74 11.09
C GLU A 32 -2.49 9.82 11.02
N GLU A 33 -2.65 8.54 11.37
CA GLU A 33 -1.56 7.56 11.36
C GLU A 33 -1.01 7.38 9.94
N VAL A 34 -1.91 7.32 8.96
CA VAL A 34 -1.55 7.21 7.53
C VAL A 34 -0.80 8.46 7.06
N ILE A 35 -1.27 9.67 7.41
CA ILE A 35 -0.59 10.93 7.04
C ILE A 35 0.80 11.01 7.68
N ARG A 36 0.92 10.72 8.98
CA ARG A 36 2.19 10.75 9.72
C ARG A 36 3.20 9.80 9.07
N PHE A 37 2.78 8.58 8.76
CA PHE A 37 3.65 7.60 8.11
C PHE A 37 4.00 7.99 6.67
N ARG A 38 3.02 8.40 5.85
CA ARG A 38 3.28 8.79 4.45
C ARG A 38 4.24 9.96 4.32
N ASN A 39 4.07 11.00 5.15
CA ASN A 39 4.89 12.20 5.07
C ASN A 39 6.33 11.97 5.54
N ASN A 40 6.52 11.12 6.55
CA ASN A 40 7.85 10.83 7.09
C ASN A 40 7.95 9.35 7.51
N PRO A 41 8.16 8.41 6.57
CA PRO A 41 8.14 6.99 6.89
C PRO A 41 9.27 6.59 7.83
N TYR A 42 10.37 7.35 7.91
CA TYR A 42 11.53 7.04 8.77
C TYR A 42 11.43 7.66 10.15
N GLY A 43 10.82 8.84 10.27
CA GLY A 43 10.56 9.48 11.56
C GLY A 43 9.23 9.07 12.21
N ALA A 44 8.35 8.38 11.48
CA ALA A 44 7.11 7.86 12.03
C ALA A 44 7.36 6.70 13.01
N GLU A 45 6.65 6.76 14.14
CA GLU A 45 6.66 5.72 15.16
C GLU A 45 6.35 4.33 14.58
N PHE A 46 6.87 3.29 15.22
CA PHE A 46 6.59 1.90 14.87
C PHE A 46 5.08 1.59 14.87
N SER A 47 4.33 2.17 15.80
CA SER A 47 2.87 2.08 15.89
C SER A 47 2.20 2.48 14.57
N ASN A 48 2.55 3.63 13.99
CA ASN A 48 2.00 4.11 12.72
C ASN A 48 2.29 3.14 11.57
N PHE A 49 3.51 2.58 11.54
CA PHE A 49 3.88 1.60 10.53
C PHE A 49 3.01 0.33 10.62
N PHE A 50 2.88 -0.27 11.80
CA PHE A 50 2.08 -1.49 11.99
C PHE A 50 0.60 -1.23 11.79
N TYR A 51 0.10 -0.07 12.24
CA TYR A 51 -1.27 0.35 12.01
C TYR A 51 -1.60 0.39 10.51
N CYS A 52 -0.79 1.10 9.73
CA CYS A 52 -0.98 1.19 8.28
C CYS A 52 -0.97 -0.19 7.61
N ARG A 53 -0.17 -1.14 8.11
CA ARG A 53 -0.09 -2.51 7.57
C ARG A 53 -1.38 -3.29 7.71
N GLU A 54 -2.14 -3.07 8.77
CA GLU A 54 -3.37 -3.82 9.04
C GLU A 54 -4.59 -3.25 8.31
N LEU A 55 -4.48 -2.02 7.80
CA LEU A 55 -5.55 -1.39 7.04
C LEU A 55 -5.89 -2.19 5.79
N LYS A 56 -7.19 -2.33 5.56
CA LYS A 56 -7.75 -3.08 4.43
C LYS A 56 -8.01 -2.14 3.26
N LEU A 57 -7.86 -2.63 2.02
CA LEU A 57 -8.13 -1.81 0.83
C LEU A 57 -9.50 -1.14 0.86
N LYS A 58 -10.54 -1.81 1.39
CA LYS A 58 -11.89 -1.22 1.54
C LYS A 58 -11.91 0.16 2.23
N SER A 59 -10.93 0.46 3.10
CA SER A 59 -10.81 1.75 3.77
C SER A 59 -10.55 2.92 2.82
N TRP A 60 -10.06 2.66 1.60
CA TRP A 60 -9.81 3.67 0.57
C TRP A 60 -10.91 3.76 -0.50
N TYR A 61 -11.86 2.82 -0.54
CA TYR A 61 -12.89 2.76 -1.59
C TYR A 61 -14.30 3.02 -1.00
N PRO A 62 -14.69 4.31 -0.81
CA PRO A 62 -15.85 4.68 -0.01
C PRO A 62 -17.21 4.29 -0.61
N GLN A 63 -17.36 4.22 -1.93
CA GLN A 63 -18.67 3.96 -2.57
C GLN A 63 -18.98 2.47 -2.72
N LEU A 64 -17.96 1.66 -3.00
CA LEU A 64 -18.13 0.25 -3.33
C LEU A 64 -17.71 -0.66 -2.16
N MET A 65 -17.01 -0.11 -1.16
CA MET A 65 -16.33 -0.86 -0.09
C MET A 65 -15.38 -1.96 -0.62
N GLN A 66 -15.13 -1.95 -1.93
CA GLN A 66 -14.24 -2.85 -2.64
C GLN A 66 -13.77 -2.13 -3.91
N PRO A 67 -12.49 -2.19 -4.25
CA PRO A 67 -12.04 -1.69 -5.54
C PRO A 67 -12.62 -2.53 -6.68
N THR A 68 -13.06 -1.85 -7.75
CA THR A 68 -13.40 -2.50 -9.03
C THR A 68 -12.18 -3.15 -9.65
N ARG A 69 -12.38 -4.07 -10.61
CA ARG A 69 -11.26 -4.69 -11.34
C ARG A 69 -10.32 -3.64 -11.95
N ASP A 70 -10.89 -2.61 -12.58
CA ASP A 70 -10.13 -1.55 -13.24
C ASP A 70 -9.35 -0.71 -12.23
N GLN A 71 -9.99 -0.31 -11.12
CA GLN A 71 -9.30 0.43 -10.04
C GLN A 71 -8.14 -0.37 -9.43
N LYS A 72 -8.30 -1.68 -9.30
CA LYS A 72 -7.20 -2.52 -8.85
C LYS A 72 -6.09 -2.46 -9.91
N PHE A 73 -6.38 -2.79 -11.17
CA PHE A 73 -5.41 -2.77 -12.25
C PHE A 73 -4.63 -1.44 -12.32
N ASP A 74 -5.34 -0.30 -12.23
CA ASP A 74 -4.73 1.04 -12.21
C ASP A 74 -3.82 1.25 -10.99
N LEU A 75 -4.25 0.81 -9.79
CA LEU A 75 -3.44 0.82 -8.57
C LEU A 75 -2.13 0.04 -8.79
N TRP A 76 -2.20 -1.13 -9.40
CA TRP A 76 -1.02 -1.95 -9.65
C TRP A 76 -0.08 -1.34 -10.67
N GLN A 77 -0.59 -0.86 -11.81
CA GLN A 77 0.25 -0.18 -12.80
C GLN A 77 0.96 1.03 -12.21
N ALA A 78 0.25 1.84 -11.41
CA ALA A 78 0.85 2.99 -10.75
C ALA A 78 1.93 2.58 -9.72
N LEU A 79 1.74 1.46 -9.03
CA LEU A 79 2.75 0.91 -8.11
C LEU A 79 3.96 0.35 -8.84
N GLN A 80 3.76 -0.39 -9.93
CA GLN A 80 4.84 -0.90 -10.76
C GLN A 80 5.70 0.24 -11.29
N LEU A 81 5.07 1.32 -11.80
CA LEU A 81 5.79 2.51 -12.25
C LEU A 81 6.57 3.16 -11.12
N ARG A 82 5.93 3.38 -9.96
CA ARG A 82 6.56 4.07 -8.82
C ARG A 82 7.71 3.28 -8.22
N CYS A 83 7.60 1.95 -8.19
CA CYS A 83 8.61 1.07 -7.62
C CYS A 83 9.62 0.56 -8.67
N SER A 84 9.45 0.90 -9.96
CA SER A 84 10.24 0.38 -11.08
C SER A 84 10.20 -1.15 -11.23
N TYR A 85 9.00 -1.73 -11.08
CA TYR A 85 8.73 -3.17 -11.16
C TYR A 85 8.04 -3.56 -12.45
N ALA A 86 8.73 -3.38 -13.58
CA ALA A 86 8.17 -3.62 -14.90
C ALA A 86 7.64 -5.06 -15.11
N ASP A 87 8.15 -6.04 -14.34
CA ASP A 87 7.92 -7.48 -14.60
C ASP A 87 7.30 -8.23 -13.40
N VAL A 88 6.71 -7.51 -12.43
CA VAL A 88 6.05 -8.17 -11.29
C VAL A 88 4.59 -8.44 -11.61
N ASP A 89 4.19 -9.71 -11.54
CA ASP A 89 2.79 -10.11 -11.72
C ASP A 89 1.88 -9.52 -10.64
N GLU A 90 0.68 -9.15 -11.07
CA GLU A 90 -0.40 -8.73 -10.17
C GLU A 90 -0.71 -9.84 -9.14
N PRO A 91 -0.90 -9.51 -7.85
CA PRO A 91 -1.25 -10.50 -6.84
C PRO A 91 -2.61 -11.15 -7.13
N GLN A 92 -2.65 -12.48 -7.23
CA GLN A 92 -3.87 -13.24 -7.51
C GLN A 92 -4.98 -13.05 -6.45
N ILE A 93 -4.63 -12.64 -5.23
CA ILE A 93 -5.54 -12.53 -4.07
C ILE A 93 -5.60 -11.09 -3.58
N TRP A 94 -6.02 -10.16 -4.43
CA TRP A 94 -6.25 -8.77 -4.03
C TRP A 94 -7.73 -8.36 -4.13
N GLY A 95 -8.35 -8.09 -2.98
CA GLY A 95 -9.76 -7.75 -2.83
C GLY A 95 -9.99 -6.82 -1.64
N ALA A 96 -11.24 -6.56 -1.30
CA ALA A 96 -11.62 -5.62 -0.24
C ALA A 96 -10.94 -5.90 1.13
N ALA A 97 -10.72 -7.18 1.44
CA ALA A 97 -10.12 -7.66 2.68
C ALA A 97 -8.59 -7.77 2.64
N THR A 98 -7.97 -7.49 1.50
CA THR A 98 -6.50 -7.46 1.37
C THR A 98 -5.99 -6.28 2.16
N ASP A 99 -4.99 -6.54 3.01
CA ASP A 99 -4.30 -5.51 3.77
C ASP A 99 -3.06 -5.00 3.07
N ILE A 100 -2.63 -3.82 3.51
CA ILE A 100 -1.39 -3.18 3.07
C ILE A 100 -0.18 -4.10 3.31
N TYR A 101 -0.14 -4.85 4.43
CA TYR A 101 0.91 -5.83 4.71
C TYR A 101 1.11 -6.81 3.55
N SER A 102 0.02 -7.41 3.06
CA SER A 102 0.04 -8.46 2.06
C SER A 102 0.53 -7.93 0.71
N LEU A 103 0.08 -6.73 0.33
CA LEU A 103 0.53 -6.05 -0.89
C LEU A 103 2.02 -5.69 -0.84
N VAL A 104 2.49 -5.14 0.28
CA VAL A 104 3.92 -4.82 0.46
C VAL A 104 4.76 -6.08 0.46
N SER A 105 4.27 -7.18 1.05
CA SER A 105 4.97 -8.46 1.05
C SER A 105 5.10 -9.05 -0.35
N HIS A 106 4.03 -8.96 -1.16
CA HIS A 106 4.05 -9.41 -2.55
C HIS A 106 5.10 -8.65 -3.36
N LEU A 107 5.05 -7.31 -3.32
CA LEU A 107 6.02 -6.43 -3.97
C LEU A 107 7.47 -6.76 -3.58
N ARG A 108 7.72 -7.05 -2.30
CA ARG A 108 9.05 -7.40 -1.79
C ARG A 108 9.53 -8.77 -2.24
N MET A 109 8.63 -9.76 -2.34
CA MET A 109 9.00 -11.11 -2.75
C MET A 109 9.37 -11.17 -4.23
N SER A 110 8.64 -10.43 -5.07
CA SER A 110 8.85 -10.46 -6.51
C SER A 110 10.17 -9.83 -6.97
N GLU A 111 10.80 -8.98 -6.15
CA GLU A 111 12.17 -8.52 -6.41
C GLU A 111 13.23 -9.62 -6.29
N ARG A 112 12.99 -10.64 -5.47
CA ARG A 112 13.97 -11.71 -5.25
C ARG A 112 14.09 -12.65 -6.44
N ASP A 113 13.06 -12.73 -7.27
CA ASP A 113 13.01 -13.59 -8.45
C ASP A 113 13.55 -12.89 -9.71
N SER A 114 13.90 -11.59 -9.62
CA SER A 114 14.50 -10.80 -10.71
C SER A 114 16.04 -10.80 -10.73
N ILE A 115 16.69 -11.72 -9.99
CA ILE A 115 18.15 -11.86 -9.90
C ILE A 115 18.58 -13.23 -10.42
#